data_AF-A0A7C9E6N3-F1
#
_entry.id   AF-A0A7C9E6N3-F1
#
_cell.length_a   1.000
_cell.length_b   1.000
_cell.length_c   1.000
_cell.angle_alpha   90.00
_cell.angle_beta   90.00
_cell.angle_gamma   90.00
#
_symmetry.space_group_name_H-M   'P 1'
#
loop_
_entity.id
_entity.type
_entity.pdbx_description
1 polymer ?
#
loop_
_entity_poly.entity_id
_entity_poly.type
_entity_poly.pdbx_seq_one_letter_code
_entity_poly.pdbx_strand_id
1 'polypeptide(L)'
;GVNVMSKVALGIRVFEVAFCLVSFAVMATDKTQGWTGDSFDRYKEYRFCLSVNIIGFVYAGFQTVDLAYHLATGDHIINHHLRYQFDFVVDQIMAYLLISASSSASTRVVDWELNWGKDEFTEKASASIIMAFLAFLTFAMSSLITGYNLCTCDLS
;
A
#
# COMPACT_ATOMS: atom_id res chain seq x y z
N GLY A 1 6.51 20.08 -21.87
CA GLY A 1 7.40 18.94 -21.59
C GLY A 1 7.00 18.34 -20.25
N VAL A 2 7.00 17.02 -20.11
CA VAL A 2 6.59 16.34 -18.87
C VAL A 2 7.43 16.81 -17.68
N ASN A 3 6.78 17.27 -16.60
CA ASN A 3 7.44 17.73 -15.38
C ASN A 3 8.15 16.56 -14.67
N VAL A 4 9.38 16.77 -14.18
CA VAL A 4 10.16 15.79 -13.42
C VAL A 4 9.38 15.28 -12.21
N MET A 5 8.64 16.16 -11.53
CA MET A 5 7.81 15.78 -10.38
C MET A 5 6.69 14.81 -10.73
N SER A 6 6.06 14.97 -11.90
CA SER A 6 5.02 14.04 -12.35
C SER A 6 5.58 12.64 -12.66
N LYS A 7 6.83 12.55 -13.15
CA LYS A 7 7.51 11.26 -13.37
C LYS A 7 7.86 10.57 -12.06
N VAL A 8 8.35 11.34 -11.07
CA VAL A 8 8.67 10.83 -9.73
C VAL A 8 7.40 10.34 -9.04
N ALA A 9 6.32 11.13 -9.07
CA ALA A 9 5.03 10.73 -8.52
C ALA A 9 4.51 9.44 -9.16
N LEU A 10 4.56 9.33 -10.50
CA LEU A 10 4.18 8.09 -11.20
C LEU A 10 5.01 6.89 -10.75
N GLY A 11 6.33 7.06 -10.60
CA GLY A 11 7.21 6.00 -10.11
C GLY A 11 6.80 5.51 -8.72
N ILE A 12 6.52 6.44 -7.79
CA ILE A 12 6.09 6.08 -6.43
C ILE A 12 4.75 5.32 -6.47
N ARG A 13 3.77 5.76 -7.27
CA ARG A 13 2.49 5.05 -7.43
C ARG A 13 2.65 3.63 -7.98
N VAL A 14 3.56 3.43 -8.94
CA VAL A 14 3.88 2.08 -9.44
C VAL A 14 4.45 1.20 -8.33
N PHE A 15 5.30 1.74 -7.46
CA PHE A 15 5.81 0.99 -6.30
C PHE A 15 4.71 0.68 -5.27
N GLU A 16 3.78 1.60 -5.00
CA GLU A 16 2.60 1.33 -4.13
C GLU A 16 1.82 0.12 -4.64
N VAL A 17 1.48 0.13 -5.94
CA VAL A 17 0.77 -0.97 -6.60
C VAL A 17 1.56 -2.27 -6.47
N ALA A 18 2.86 -2.24 -6.77
CA ALA A 18 3.71 -3.43 -6.72
C ALA A 18 3.81 -4.00 -5.29
N PHE A 19 4.04 -3.16 -4.30
CA PHE A 19 4.20 -3.60 -2.91
C PHE A 19 2.90 -4.12 -2.30
N CYS A 20 1.77 -3.44 -2.54
CA CYS A 20 0.46 -3.95 -2.14
C CYS A 20 0.15 -5.28 -2.84
N LEU A 21 0.42 -5.38 -4.16
CA LEU A 21 0.20 -6.61 -4.93
C LEU A 21 0.98 -7.79 -4.38
N VAL A 22 2.29 -7.63 -4.16
CA VAL A 22 3.12 -8.69 -3.61
C VAL A 22 2.65 -9.07 -2.20
N SER A 23 2.34 -8.09 -1.35
CA SER A 23 1.86 -8.35 0.01
C SER A 23 0.58 -9.20 0.01
N PHE A 24 -0.48 -8.74 -0.66
CA PHE A 24 -1.75 -9.46 -0.65
C PHE A 24 -1.67 -10.78 -1.44
N ALA A 25 -0.87 -10.86 -2.51
CA ALA A 25 -0.71 -12.10 -3.28
C ALA A 25 -0.04 -13.19 -2.45
N VAL A 26 1.02 -12.87 -1.70
CA VAL A 26 1.66 -13.82 -0.78
C VAL A 26 0.69 -14.27 0.32
N MET A 27 -0.06 -13.34 0.94
CA MET A 27 -1.10 -13.70 1.94
C MET A 27 -2.26 -14.51 1.33
N ALA A 28 -2.60 -14.28 0.06
CA ALA A 28 -3.71 -14.95 -0.61
C ALA A 28 -3.35 -16.35 -1.12
N THR A 29 -2.09 -16.57 -1.49
CA THR A 29 -1.57 -17.86 -1.98
C THR A 29 -1.27 -18.84 -0.85
N ASP A 30 -0.93 -18.34 0.34
CA ASP A 30 -0.60 -19.19 1.48
C ASP A 30 -1.84 -19.63 2.28
N LYS A 31 -2.86 -20.13 1.58
CA LYS A 31 -4.09 -20.66 2.21
C LYS A 31 -3.98 -22.13 2.62
N THR A 32 -2.87 -22.83 2.34
CA THR A 32 -2.86 -24.31 2.40
C THR A 32 -1.58 -24.97 2.96
N GLN A 33 -0.64 -24.27 3.64
CA GLN A 33 0.65 -24.89 4.02
C GLN A 33 1.11 -24.77 5.49
N GLY A 34 0.18 -24.67 6.45
CA GLY A 34 0.50 -24.86 7.88
C GLY A 34 0.17 -26.28 8.38
N TRP A 35 1.03 -26.88 9.23
CA TRP A 35 1.01 -28.28 9.72
C TRP A 35 -0.28 -28.76 10.45
N THR A 36 -1.32 -27.93 10.54
CA THR A 36 -2.64 -28.26 11.14
C THR A 36 -3.85 -27.66 10.41
N GLY A 37 -3.68 -27.13 9.18
CA GLY A 37 -4.76 -26.41 8.48
C GLY A 37 -4.94 -24.97 8.98
N ASP A 38 -3.89 -24.36 9.52
CA ASP A 38 -3.90 -22.94 9.86
C ASP A 38 -3.80 -22.10 8.57
N SER A 39 -4.71 -21.14 8.44
CA SER A 39 -4.85 -20.28 7.27
C SER A 39 -4.87 -18.83 7.74
N PHE A 40 -4.33 -17.90 6.94
CA PHE A 40 -4.37 -16.46 7.22
C PHE A 40 -5.80 -15.94 7.52
N ASP A 41 -6.83 -16.63 7.02
CA ASP A 41 -8.24 -16.28 7.25
C ASP A 41 -8.70 -16.50 8.71
N ARG A 42 -7.96 -17.31 9.48
CA ARG A 42 -8.32 -17.66 10.86
C ARG A 42 -7.97 -16.54 11.85
N TYR A 43 -7.03 -15.67 11.50
CA TYR A 43 -6.55 -14.60 12.37
C TYR A 43 -7.01 -13.23 11.85
N LYS A 44 -7.61 -12.46 12.76
CA LYS A 44 -8.17 -11.13 12.44
C LYS A 44 -7.09 -10.14 11.99
N GLU A 45 -5.86 -10.30 12.50
CA GLU A 45 -4.72 -9.44 12.24
C GLU A 45 -4.26 -9.57 10.79
N TYR A 46 -4.16 -10.81 10.30
CA TYR A 46 -3.80 -11.10 8.92
C TYR A 46 -4.89 -10.70 7.93
N ARG A 47 -6.16 -10.95 8.27
CA ARG A 47 -7.30 -10.49 7.44
C ARG A 47 -7.37 -8.98 7.34
N PHE A 48 -7.06 -8.27 8.44
CA PHE A 48 -6.99 -6.82 8.43
C PHE A 48 -5.87 -6.33 7.50
N CYS A 49 -4.65 -6.87 7.64
CA CYS A 49 -3.52 -6.52 6.76
C CYS A 49 -3.78 -6.84 5.29
N LEU A 50 -4.36 -8.01 5.00
CA LEU A 50 -4.78 -8.41 3.66
C LEU A 50 -5.79 -7.42 3.06
N SER A 51 -6.84 -7.09 3.82
CA SER A 51 -7.91 -6.19 3.36
C SER A 51 -7.38 -4.79 3.05
N VAL A 52 -6.52 -4.25 3.92
CA VAL A 52 -5.91 -2.93 3.73
C VAL A 52 -5.01 -2.91 2.50
N ASN A 53 -4.19 -3.95 2.27
CA ASN A 53 -3.37 -4.04 1.06
C ASN A 53 -4.20 -4.15 -0.23
N ILE A 54 -5.34 -4.85 -0.21
CA ILE A 54 -6.26 -4.90 -1.36
C ILE A 54 -6.86 -3.52 -1.64
N ILE A 55 -7.33 -2.81 -0.61
CA ILE A 55 -7.87 -1.44 -0.77
C ILE A 55 -6.78 -0.51 -1.32
N GLY A 56 -5.57 -0.56 -0.76
CA GLY A 56 -4.43 0.20 -1.23
C GLY A 56 -4.07 -0.09 -2.68
N PHE A 57 -4.06 -1.37 -3.09
CA PHE A 57 -3.81 -1.78 -4.47
C PHE A 57 -4.85 -1.20 -5.45
N VAL A 58 -6.14 -1.29 -5.12
CA VAL A 58 -7.22 -0.79 -5.99
C VAL A 58 -7.11 0.73 -6.14
N TYR A 59 -6.89 1.44 -5.04
CA TYR A 59 -6.74 2.89 -5.04
C TYR A 59 -5.49 3.34 -5.81
N ALA A 60 -4.31 2.81 -5.48
CA ALA A 60 -3.07 3.17 -6.15
C ALA A 60 -3.09 2.77 -7.63
N GLY A 61 -3.75 1.66 -7.98
CA GLY A 61 -3.93 1.22 -9.36
C GLY A 61 -4.75 2.22 -10.17
N PHE A 62 -5.90 2.63 -9.63
CA PHE A 62 -6.73 3.66 -10.24
C PHE A 62 -5.95 4.97 -10.45
N GLN A 63 -5.21 5.41 -9.43
CA GLN A 63 -4.46 6.66 -9.48
C GLN A 63 -3.25 6.61 -10.41
N THR A 64 -2.58 5.46 -10.51
CA THR A 64 -1.49 5.21 -11.47
C THR A 64 -2.00 5.30 -12.90
N VAL A 65 -3.15 4.69 -13.19
CA VAL A 65 -3.75 4.71 -14.53
C VAL A 65 -4.17 6.12 -14.92
N ASP A 66 -4.81 6.86 -14.01
CA ASP A 66 -5.20 8.25 -14.27
C ASP A 66 -3.98 9.14 -14.54
N LEU A 67 -2.93 9.03 -13.70
CA LEU A 67 -1.71 9.81 -13.86
C LEU A 67 -0.95 9.45 -15.14
N ALA A 68 -0.91 8.17 -15.51
CA ALA A 68 -0.31 7.71 -16.76
C ALA A 68 -1.08 8.24 -17.98
N TYR A 69 -2.42 8.20 -17.93
CA TYR A 69 -3.28 8.73 -18.98
C TYR A 69 -3.09 10.25 -19.15
N HIS A 70 -3.00 10.98 -18.04
CA HIS A 70 -2.73 12.42 -18.06
C HIS A 70 -1.39 12.74 -18.73
N LEU A 71 -0.34 11.99 -18.39
CA LEU A 71 0.98 12.15 -18.99
C LEU A 71 1.01 11.83 -20.49
N ALA A 72 0.17 10.90 -20.95
CA ALA A 72 0.09 10.49 -22.35
C ALA A 72 -0.73 11.47 -23.21
N THR A 73 -1.86 11.94 -22.69
CA THR A 73 -2.86 12.71 -23.46
C THR A 73 -2.74 14.22 -23.23
N GLY A 74 -2.05 14.64 -22.16
CA GLY A 74 -1.93 16.05 -21.75
C GLY A 74 -3.20 16.61 -21.10
N ASP A 75 -4.23 15.79 -20.94
CA ASP A 75 -5.55 16.17 -20.41
C ASP A 75 -5.85 15.38 -19.13
N HIS A 76 -6.47 16.02 -18.14
CA HIS A 76 -6.84 15.35 -16.88
C HIS A 76 -8.26 14.78 -17.01
N ILE A 77 -8.48 13.51 -16.65
CA ILE A 77 -9.84 12.92 -16.58
C ILE A 77 -10.70 13.61 -15.50
N ILE A 78 -10.07 14.09 -14.42
CA ILE A 78 -10.73 14.87 -13.36
C ILE A 78 -9.92 16.14 -13.13
N ASN A 79 -10.44 17.27 -13.63
CA ASN A 79 -9.90 18.60 -13.44
C ASN A 79 -10.68 19.31 -12.32
N HIS A 80 -10.24 19.21 -11.07
CA HIS A 80 -10.81 20.00 -9.99
C HIS A 80 -9.77 20.31 -8.92
N HIS A 81 -9.73 21.56 -8.46
CA HIS A 81 -8.90 22.05 -7.35
C HIS A 81 -8.96 21.18 -6.08
N LEU A 82 -10.08 20.47 -5.85
CA LEU A 82 -10.28 19.54 -4.73
C LEU A 82 -9.51 18.21 -4.85
N ARG A 83 -8.95 17.90 -6.02
CA ARG A 83 -8.28 16.63 -6.28
C ARG A 83 -7.01 16.45 -5.46
N TYR A 84 -6.19 17.50 -5.32
CA TYR A 84 -4.98 17.43 -4.50
C TYR A 84 -5.30 17.23 -3.02
N GLN A 85 -6.37 17.84 -2.52
CA GLN A 85 -6.84 17.65 -1.14
C GLN A 85 -7.35 16.21 -0.93
N PHE A 86 -8.15 15.71 -1.87
CA PHE A 86 -8.66 14.34 -1.81
C PHE A 86 -7.52 13.31 -1.85
N ASP A 87 -6.61 13.43 -2.82
CA ASP A 87 -5.46 12.53 -2.98
C ASP A 87 -4.58 12.54 -1.71
N PHE A 88 -4.30 13.73 -1.15
CA PHE A 88 -3.56 13.87 0.10
C PHE A 88 -4.25 13.16 1.29
N VAL A 89 -5.55 13.37 1.47
CA VAL A 89 -6.31 12.78 2.58
C VAL A 89 -6.36 11.26 2.44
N VAL A 90 -6.62 10.74 1.24
CA VAL A 90 -6.70 9.29 1.01
C VAL A 90 -5.33 8.63 1.16
N ASP A 91 -4.25 9.24 0.65
CA ASP A 91 -2.88 8.75 0.85
C ASP A 91 -2.51 8.67 2.34
N GLN A 92 -2.90 9.69 3.11
CA GLN A 92 -2.64 9.74 4.54
C GLN A 92 -3.45 8.67 5.30
N ILE A 93 -4.73 8.48 4.96
CA ILE A 93 -5.56 7.41 5.52
C ILE A 93 -4.96 6.04 5.19
N MET A 94 -4.53 5.81 3.95
CA MET A 94 -3.89 4.56 3.54
C MET A 94 -2.58 4.32 4.28
N ALA A 95 -1.74 5.34 4.44
CA ALA A 95 -0.51 5.23 5.22
C ALA A 95 -0.79 4.80 6.67
N TYR A 96 -1.76 5.43 7.34
CA TYR A 96 -2.13 5.07 8.70
C TYR A 96 -2.75 3.67 8.83
N LEU A 97 -3.59 3.28 7.87
CA LEU A 97 -4.16 1.93 7.86
C LEU A 97 -3.07 0.88 7.62
N LEU A 98 -2.17 1.10 6.67
CA LEU A 98 -1.09 0.16 6.34
C LEU A 98 -0.12 0.00 7.51
N ILE A 99 0.32 1.08 8.17
CA ILE A 99 1.21 0.96 9.32
C ILE A 99 0.53 0.25 10.50
N SER A 100 -0.74 0.55 10.74
CA SER A 100 -1.54 -0.11 11.79
C SER A 100 -1.71 -1.60 11.51
N ALA A 101 -2.12 -1.96 10.29
CA ALA A 101 -2.37 -3.34 9.91
C ALA A 101 -1.09 -4.17 9.84
N SER A 102 0.00 -3.59 9.30
CA SER A 102 1.32 -4.23 9.25
C SER A 102 1.87 -4.48 10.65
N SER A 103 1.71 -3.52 11.57
CA SER A 103 2.14 -3.68 12.96
C SER A 103 1.36 -4.80 13.65
N SER A 104 0.03 -4.84 13.49
CA SER A 104 -0.81 -5.90 14.06
C SER A 104 -0.44 -7.29 13.52
N ALA A 105 -0.17 -7.40 12.22
CA ALA A 105 0.26 -8.65 11.60
C ALA A 105 1.67 -9.05 12.07
N SER A 106 2.58 -8.08 12.20
CA SER A 106 3.96 -8.30 12.67
C SER A 106 3.98 -8.84 14.10
N THR A 107 3.20 -8.28 15.02
CA THR A 107 3.10 -8.78 16.39
C THR A 107 2.62 -10.23 16.41
N ARG A 108 1.69 -10.60 15.53
CA ARG A 108 1.18 -11.98 15.47
C ARG A 108 2.21 -12.96 14.94
N VAL A 109 2.97 -12.61 13.90
CA VAL A 109 4.06 -13.47 13.39
C VAL A 109 5.14 -13.66 14.45
N VAL A 110 5.58 -12.58 15.10
CA VAL A 110 6.63 -12.66 16.13
C VAL A 110 6.19 -13.51 17.32
N ASP A 111 4.94 -13.34 17.80
CA ASP A 111 4.38 -14.18 18.86
C ASP A 111 4.32 -15.66 18.44
N TRP A 112 3.98 -15.95 17.18
CA TRP A 112 3.98 -17.31 16.67
C TRP A 112 5.40 -17.92 16.67
N GLU A 113 6.38 -17.20 16.11
CA GLU A 113 7.77 -17.67 16.04
C GLU A 113 8.37 -17.94 17.44
N LEU A 114 8.02 -17.13 18.44
CA LEU A 114 8.51 -17.30 19.82
C LEU A 114 7.94 -18.56 20.50
N ASN A 115 6.69 -18.92 20.20
CA ASN A 115 6.01 -20.04 20.85
C ASN A 115 6.22 -21.38 20.12
N TRP A 116 6.28 -21.36 18.79
CA TRP A 116 6.31 -22.57 17.96
C TRP A 116 7.53 -22.69 17.04
N GLY A 117 8.40 -21.67 17.00
CA GLY A 117 9.57 -21.63 16.13
C GLY A 117 9.26 -21.14 14.71
N LYS A 118 10.30 -21.11 13.86
CA LYS A 118 10.22 -20.69 12.46
C LYS A 118 9.89 -21.87 11.55
N ASP A 119 9.02 -21.62 10.60
CA ASP A 119 8.54 -22.54 9.57
C ASP A 119 8.34 -21.80 8.23
N GLU A 120 8.03 -22.54 7.18
CA GLU A 120 7.86 -21.95 5.84
C GLU A 120 6.70 -20.94 5.80
N PHE A 121 5.66 -21.15 6.60
CA PHE A 121 4.52 -20.24 6.74
C PHE A 121 4.93 -18.90 7.38
N THR A 122 5.66 -18.94 8.49
CA THR A 122 6.16 -17.70 9.14
C THR A 122 7.14 -16.92 8.27
N GLU A 123 7.92 -17.60 7.42
CA GLU A 123 8.78 -16.94 6.44
C GLU A 123 7.96 -16.19 5.37
N LYS A 124 6.95 -16.84 4.78
CA LYS A 124 6.03 -16.22 3.81
C LYS A 124 5.24 -15.07 4.44
N ALA A 125 4.75 -15.26 5.67
CA ALA A 125 4.03 -14.23 6.42
C ALA A 125 4.92 -13.00 6.67
N SER A 126 6.14 -13.22 7.15
CA SER A 126 7.13 -12.15 7.38
C SER A 126 7.44 -11.39 6.09
N ALA A 127 7.70 -12.10 4.99
CA ALA A 127 7.96 -11.48 3.69
C ALA A 127 6.79 -10.59 3.24
N SER A 128 5.56 -11.07 3.36
CA SER A 128 4.37 -10.27 3.00
C SER A 128 4.19 -9.02 3.88
N ILE A 129 4.46 -9.12 5.18
CA ILE A 129 4.37 -8.00 6.11
C ILE A 129 5.43 -6.94 5.80
N ILE A 130 6.66 -7.36 5.44
CA ILE A 130 7.71 -6.44 4.98
C ILE A 130 7.23 -5.66 3.75
N MET A 131 6.58 -6.34 2.80
CA MET A 131 6.01 -5.66 1.63
C MET A 131 4.89 -4.68 2.01
N ALA A 132 4.08 -4.98 3.03
CA ALA A 132 3.07 -4.05 3.55
C ALA A 132 3.69 -2.80 4.20
N PHE A 133 4.81 -2.94 4.93
CA PHE A 133 5.57 -1.80 5.46
C PHE A 133 6.21 -0.96 4.34
N LEU A 134 6.71 -1.59 3.27
CA LEU A 134 7.20 -0.88 2.09
C LEU A 134 6.09 -0.12 1.38
N ALA A 135 4.89 -0.73 1.26
CA ALA A 135 3.70 -0.05 0.75
C ALA A 135 3.35 1.19 1.60
N PHE A 136 3.38 1.06 2.93
CA PHE A 136 3.22 2.20 3.84
C PHE A 136 4.22 3.32 3.52
N LEU A 137 5.51 2.99 3.37
CA LEU A 137 6.54 3.99 3.10
C LEU A 137 6.26 4.73 1.78
N THR A 138 5.86 4.02 0.73
CA THR A 138 5.52 4.64 -0.55
C THR A 138 4.28 5.54 -0.45
N PHE A 139 3.22 5.11 0.24
CA PHE A 139 2.04 5.96 0.49
C PHE A 139 2.37 7.20 1.32
N ALA A 140 3.24 7.07 2.32
CA ALA A 140 3.70 8.22 3.11
C ALA A 140 4.46 9.23 2.23
N MET A 141 5.31 8.75 1.31
CA MET A 141 5.99 9.63 0.36
C MET A 141 5.02 10.31 -0.61
N SER A 142 4.01 9.59 -1.12
CA SER A 142 2.96 10.18 -1.95
C SER A 142 2.19 11.27 -1.20
N SER A 143 1.82 11.01 0.05
CA SER A 143 1.15 12.00 0.92
C SER A 143 2.01 13.26 1.11
N LEU A 144 3.33 13.12 1.28
CA LEU A 144 4.23 14.28 1.36
C LEU A 144 4.28 15.09 0.06
N ILE A 145 4.29 14.42 -1.10
CA ILE A 145 4.30 15.08 -2.41
C ILE A 145 2.98 15.82 -2.65
N THR A 146 1.84 15.19 -2.41
CA THR A 146 0.53 15.82 -2.56
C THR A 146 0.33 16.96 -1.56
N GLY A 147 0.83 16.81 -0.32
CA GLY A 147 0.79 17.86 0.69
C GLY A 147 1.67 19.07 0.34
N TYR A 148 2.86 18.83 -0.23
CA TYR A 148 3.72 19.89 -0.74
C TYR A 148 3.05 20.67 -1.89
N ASN A 149 2.41 19.96 -2.82
CA ASN A 149 1.66 20.59 -3.91
C ASN A 149 0.46 21.40 -3.37
N LEU A 150 -0.25 20.89 -2.36
CA LEU A 150 -1.35 21.60 -1.73
C LEU A 150 -0.90 22.94 -1.11
N CYS A 151 0.17 22.90 -0.31
CA CYS A 151 0.72 24.11 0.33
C CYS A 151 1.26 25.13 -0.67
N THR A 152 1.80 24.68 -1.81
CA THR A 152 2.33 25.58 -2.84
C THR A 152 1.23 26.16 -3.73
N CYS A 153 0.13 25.42 -3.96
CA CYS A 153 -1.05 25.92 -4.66
C CYS A 153 -1.87 26.92 -3.82
N ASP A 154 -1.96 26.75 -2.50
CA ASP A 154 -2.64 27.71 -1.61
C ASP A 154 -1.86 29.03 -1.43
N LEU A 155 -0.55 29.04 -1.77
CA LEU A 155 0.31 30.23 -1.66
C LEU A 155 0.48 31.03 -2.96
N SER A 156 -0.09 30.59 -4.09
CA SER A 156 0.03 31.23 -5.42
C SER A 156 -1.24 31.94 -5.85
#